data_AF-S4P2B3-F1
#
_entry.id   AF-S4P2B3-F1
#
_cell.length_a   1.000
_cell.length_b   1.000
_cell.length_c   1.000
_cell.angle_alpha   90.00
_cell.angle_beta   90.00
_cell.angle_gamma   90.00
#
_symmetry.space_group_name_H-M   'P 1'
#
loop_
_entity.id
_entity.type
_entity.pdbx_description
1 polymer ?
#
loop_
_entity_poly.entity_id
_entity_poly.type
_entity_poly.pdbx_seq_one_letter_code
_entity_poly.pdbx_strand_id
1 'polypeptide(L)'
;MKSKDDLIMKLQGDLKSHKAKVEIAEREKLSLQKEMAQKGQEVRDKNDNTAMGLLGQGDNASQKFEDKEMIDGQVSFLNSVIVDMQRKNEQLMARVQALEGSTVPAEPPLFNGRKARAVAPRLFCDICDVFDAHDTEDCPRQSVEPDVPPSSKKVPPPPRPYCEICEVFGHTTENCDEEETF
;
A
#
# COMPACT_ATOMS: atom_id res chain seq x y z
N MET A 1 -12.65 -20.33 -86.76
CA MET A 1 -14.01 -19.98 -86.30
C MET A 1 -14.35 -20.73 -85.01
N LYS A 2 -14.32 -22.08 -84.98
CA LYS A 2 -14.59 -22.91 -83.78
C LYS A 2 -13.99 -22.42 -82.44
N SER A 3 -12.70 -22.06 -82.40
CA SER A 3 -12.05 -21.57 -81.16
C SER A 3 -12.61 -20.24 -80.63
N LYS A 4 -13.17 -19.38 -81.49
CA LYS A 4 -13.84 -18.14 -81.05
C LYS A 4 -15.23 -18.44 -80.49
N ASP A 5 -15.92 -19.42 -81.06
CA ASP A 5 -17.25 -19.85 -80.59
C ASP A 5 -17.16 -20.52 -79.21
N ASP A 6 -16.15 -21.35 -78.97
CA ASP A 6 -15.87 -21.96 -77.66
C ASP A 6 -15.57 -20.89 -76.59
N LEU A 7 -14.81 -19.84 -76.96
CA LEU A 7 -14.52 -18.73 -76.06
C LEU A 7 -15.78 -17.92 -75.73
N ILE A 8 -16.65 -17.70 -76.70
CA ILE A 8 -17.94 -17.01 -76.50
C ILE A 8 -18.84 -17.82 -75.56
N MET A 9 -18.93 -19.14 -75.74
CA MET A 9 -19.72 -20.00 -74.84
C MET A 9 -19.17 -19.97 -73.41
N LYS A 10 -17.85 -19.99 -73.23
CA LYS A 10 -17.21 -19.89 -71.92
C LYS A 10 -17.50 -18.54 -71.25
N LEU A 11 -17.32 -17.43 -71.97
CA LEU A 11 -17.61 -16.09 -71.45
C LEU A 11 -19.10 -15.90 -71.10
N GLN A 12 -20.02 -16.49 -71.87
CA GLN A 12 -21.44 -16.49 -71.54
C GLN A 12 -21.76 -17.29 -70.28
N GLY A 13 -21.06 -18.40 -70.05
CA GLY A 13 -21.15 -19.18 -68.80
C GLY A 13 -20.64 -18.40 -67.59
N ASP A 14 -19.47 -17.79 -67.72
CA ASP A 14 -18.86 -16.97 -66.67
C ASP A 14 -19.74 -15.75 -66.34
N LEU A 15 -20.30 -15.09 -67.35
CA LEU A 15 -21.19 -13.94 -67.16
C LEU A 15 -22.49 -14.32 -66.44
N LYS A 16 -23.06 -15.50 -66.72
CA LYS A 16 -24.20 -16.03 -65.95
C LYS A 16 -23.82 -16.36 -64.51
N SER A 17 -22.64 -16.97 -64.30
CA SER A 17 -22.14 -17.28 -62.96
C SER A 17 -21.91 -16.01 -62.13
N HIS A 18 -21.26 -15.00 -62.72
CA HIS A 18 -21.05 -13.70 -62.08
C HIS A 18 -22.37 -12.99 -61.77
N LYS A 19 -23.34 -13.03 -62.67
CA LYS A 19 -24.67 -12.45 -62.43
C LYS A 19 -25.35 -13.09 -61.23
N ALA A 20 -25.30 -14.43 -61.11
CA ALA A 20 -25.85 -15.13 -59.95
C ALA A 20 -25.12 -14.77 -58.64
N LYS A 21 -23.79 -14.66 -58.67
CA LYS A 21 -22.99 -14.24 -57.49
C LYS A 21 -23.34 -12.82 -57.04
N VAL A 22 -23.53 -11.89 -57.98
CA VAL A 22 -23.92 -10.51 -57.68
C VAL A 22 -25.30 -10.48 -57.02
N GLU A 23 -26.27 -11.24 -57.55
CA GLU A 23 -27.62 -11.28 -56.97
C GLU A 23 -27.63 -11.84 -55.53
N ILE A 24 -26.80 -12.86 -55.25
CA ILE A 24 -26.64 -13.40 -53.89
C ILE A 24 -26.01 -12.35 -52.97
N ALA A 25 -24.92 -11.71 -53.39
CA ALA A 25 -24.24 -10.68 -52.61
C ALA A 25 -25.13 -9.47 -52.32
N GLU A 26 -25.99 -9.07 -53.26
CA GLU A 26 -26.98 -7.99 -53.06
C GLU A 26 -28.02 -8.36 -52.00
N ARG A 27 -28.50 -9.61 -51.99
CA ARG A 27 -29.43 -10.10 -50.95
C ARG A 27 -28.77 -10.17 -49.58
N GLU A 28 -27.53 -10.65 -49.50
CA GLU A 28 -26.76 -10.70 -48.24
C GLU A 28 -26.51 -9.30 -47.69
N LYS A 29 -26.12 -8.35 -48.55
CA LYS A 29 -25.94 -6.95 -48.17
C LYS A 29 -27.22 -6.34 -47.59
N LEU A 30 -28.38 -6.59 -48.21
CA LEU A 30 -29.67 -6.12 -47.69
C LEU A 30 -30.02 -6.74 -46.33
N SER A 31 -29.74 -8.04 -46.15
CA SER A 31 -29.95 -8.73 -44.87
C SER A 31 -29.07 -8.14 -43.76
N LEU A 32 -27.77 -7.97 -44.04
CA LEU A 32 -26.82 -7.36 -43.09
C LEU A 32 -27.20 -5.92 -42.77
N GLN A 33 -27.62 -5.13 -43.76
CA GLN A 33 -28.05 -3.75 -43.54
C GLN A 33 -29.29 -3.69 -42.63
N LYS A 34 -30.23 -4.62 -42.78
CA LYS A 34 -31.40 -4.74 -41.91
C LYS A 34 -31.00 -5.15 -40.48
N GLU A 35 -30.10 -6.12 -40.34
CA GLU A 35 -29.58 -6.55 -39.03
C GLU A 35 -28.82 -5.42 -38.32
N MET A 36 -28.00 -4.65 -39.05
CA MET A 36 -27.31 -3.48 -38.53
C MET A 36 -28.29 -2.38 -38.08
N ALA A 37 -29.37 -2.15 -38.84
CA ALA A 37 -30.42 -1.21 -38.44
C ALA A 37 -31.15 -1.69 -37.18
N GLN A 38 -31.46 -2.98 -37.10
CA GLN A 38 -32.10 -3.57 -35.92
C GLN A 38 -31.19 -3.51 -34.69
N LYS A 39 -29.92 -3.90 -34.81
CA LYS A 39 -28.92 -3.77 -33.73
C LYS A 39 -28.71 -2.32 -33.32
N GLY A 40 -28.67 -1.39 -34.29
CA GLY A 40 -28.59 0.04 -34.01
C GLY A 40 -29.79 0.55 -33.22
N GLN A 41 -30.99 0.08 -33.56
CA GLN A 41 -32.21 0.39 -32.83
C GLN A 41 -32.22 -0.24 -31.43
N GLU A 42 -31.81 -1.49 -31.27
CA GLU A 42 -31.67 -2.13 -29.95
C GLU A 42 -30.66 -1.42 -29.05
N VAL A 43 -29.54 -0.92 -29.60
CA VAL A 43 -28.56 -0.13 -28.84
C VAL A 43 -29.15 1.21 -28.43
N ARG A 44 -29.90 1.87 -29.32
CA ARG A 44 -30.59 3.12 -29.00
C ARG A 44 -31.67 2.91 -27.94
N ASP A 45 -32.49 1.88 -28.07
CA ASP A 45 -33.53 1.54 -27.09
C ASP A 45 -32.93 1.14 -25.73
N LYS A 46 -31.77 0.45 -25.71
CA LYS A 46 -31.03 0.18 -24.47
C LYS A 46 -30.48 1.46 -23.85
N ASN A 47 -29.94 2.37 -24.64
CA ASN A 47 -29.45 3.66 -24.15
C ASN A 47 -30.59 4.56 -23.66
N ASP A 48 -31.71 4.60 -24.38
CA ASP A 48 -32.92 5.33 -24.01
C ASP A 48 -33.58 4.70 -22.78
N ASN A 49 -33.57 3.36 -22.61
CA ASN A 49 -33.96 2.71 -21.36
C ASN A 49 -32.97 2.94 -20.21
N THR A 50 -31.70 3.19 -20.50
CA THR A 50 -30.72 3.60 -19.47
C THR A 50 -30.96 5.05 -19.04
N ALA A 51 -31.39 5.91 -19.97
CA ALA A 51 -31.79 7.29 -19.68
C ALA A 51 -33.20 7.39 -19.05
N MET A 52 -34.14 6.51 -19.42
CA MET A 52 -35.52 6.49 -18.91
C MET A 52 -35.66 5.64 -17.63
N GLY A 53 -34.77 4.66 -17.41
CA GLY A 53 -34.62 3.93 -16.15
C GLY A 53 -34.13 4.83 -14.99
N LEU A 54 -33.57 6.00 -15.31
CA LEU A 54 -33.26 7.06 -14.35
C LEU A 54 -34.53 7.73 -13.77
N LEU A 55 -35.68 7.61 -14.44
CA LEU A 55 -36.95 8.20 -14.00
C LEU A 55 -37.94 7.17 -13.43
N GLY A 56 -37.64 5.87 -13.52
CA GLY A 56 -38.58 4.78 -13.20
C GLY A 56 -38.17 3.81 -12.10
N GLN A 57 -36.95 3.88 -11.56
CA GLN A 57 -36.47 2.96 -10.53
C GLN A 57 -35.90 3.74 -9.33
N GLY A 58 -36.79 4.44 -8.64
CA GLY A 58 -36.50 5.45 -7.61
C GLY A 58 -35.83 4.99 -6.31
N ASP A 59 -35.27 3.78 -6.24
CA ASP A 59 -34.46 3.34 -5.09
C ASP A 59 -33.10 2.78 -5.53
N ASN A 60 -33.05 1.87 -6.51
CA ASN A 60 -31.81 1.17 -6.85
C ASN A 60 -30.82 1.99 -7.69
N ALA A 61 -31.29 2.98 -8.45
CA ALA A 61 -30.42 3.84 -9.26
C ALA A 61 -29.73 4.92 -8.41
N SER A 62 -30.44 5.55 -7.48
CA SER A 62 -29.83 6.52 -6.54
C SER A 62 -28.78 5.85 -5.66
N GLN A 63 -29.07 4.67 -5.09
CA GLN A 63 -28.10 3.95 -4.26
C GLN A 63 -26.80 3.63 -5.02
N LYS A 64 -26.89 3.20 -6.29
CA LYS A 64 -25.68 2.96 -7.11
C LYS A 64 -24.87 4.22 -7.40
N PHE A 65 -25.53 5.38 -7.51
CA PHE A 65 -24.83 6.65 -7.70
C PHE A 65 -24.15 7.11 -6.40
N GLU A 66 -24.84 6.99 -5.27
CA GLU A 66 -24.31 7.30 -3.94
C GLU A 66 -23.13 6.38 -3.57
N ASP A 67 -23.27 5.07 -3.81
CA ASP A 67 -22.20 4.08 -3.60
C ASP A 67 -20.99 4.38 -4.47
N LYS A 68 -21.21 4.78 -5.73
CA LYS A 68 -20.14 5.18 -6.63
C LYS A 68 -19.42 6.44 -6.14
N GLU A 69 -20.15 7.46 -5.72
CA GLU A 69 -19.57 8.69 -5.19
C GLU A 69 -18.79 8.44 -3.89
N MET A 70 -19.29 7.55 -3.04
CA MET A 70 -18.59 7.10 -1.83
C MET A 70 -17.28 6.38 -2.17
N ILE A 71 -17.29 5.46 -3.13
CA ILE A 71 -16.10 4.74 -3.58
C ILE A 71 -15.10 5.70 -4.22
N ASP A 72 -15.55 6.61 -5.09
CA ASP A 72 -14.69 7.62 -5.71
C ASP A 72 -14.06 8.54 -4.64
N GLY A 73 -14.82 8.89 -3.59
CA GLY A 73 -14.32 9.63 -2.43
C GLY A 73 -13.26 8.86 -1.64
N GLN A 74 -13.48 7.57 -1.38
CA GLN A 74 -12.50 6.69 -0.72
C GLN A 74 -11.21 6.58 -1.54
N VAL A 75 -11.33 6.40 -2.86
CA VAL A 75 -10.18 6.34 -3.78
C VAL A 75 -9.41 7.65 -3.74
N SER A 76 -10.10 8.79 -3.79
CA SER A 76 -9.47 10.11 -3.70
C SER A 76 -8.73 10.32 -2.38
N PHE A 77 -9.35 9.93 -1.26
CA PHE A 77 -8.72 9.97 0.06
C PHE A 77 -7.47 9.09 0.12
N LEU A 78 -7.56 7.83 -0.31
CA LEU A 78 -6.42 6.91 -0.33
C LEU A 78 -5.28 7.45 -1.19
N ASN A 79 -5.59 8.02 -2.36
CA ASN A 79 -4.58 8.64 -3.21
C ASN A 79 -3.88 9.80 -2.51
N SER A 80 -4.60 10.63 -1.74
CA SER A 80 -4.00 11.71 -0.95
C SER A 80 -3.05 11.18 0.14
N VAL A 81 -3.47 10.12 0.87
CA VAL A 81 -2.66 9.47 1.90
C VAL A 81 -1.41 8.83 1.29
N ILE A 82 -1.54 8.18 0.13
CA ILE A 82 -0.43 7.56 -0.58
C ILE A 82 0.62 8.63 -0.95
N VAL A 83 0.20 9.76 -1.51
CA VAL A 83 1.10 10.86 -1.88
C VAL A 83 1.83 11.41 -0.65
N ASP A 84 1.10 11.63 0.45
CA ASP A 84 1.69 12.11 1.70
C ASP A 84 2.71 11.12 2.29
N MET A 85 2.41 9.82 2.26
CA MET A 85 3.33 8.78 2.72
C MET A 85 4.54 8.61 1.80
N GLN A 86 4.37 8.73 0.48
CA GLN A 86 5.50 8.72 -0.46
C GLN A 86 6.42 9.90 -0.18
N ARG A 87 5.89 11.12 -0.04
CA ARG A 87 6.67 12.31 0.33
C ARG A 87 7.40 12.12 1.66
N LYS A 88 6.73 11.55 2.67
CA LYS A 88 7.34 11.29 3.98
C LYS A 88 8.47 10.26 3.88
N ASN A 89 8.28 9.20 3.09
CA ASN A 89 9.32 8.22 2.83
C ASN A 89 10.52 8.83 2.10
N GLU A 90 10.29 9.66 1.09
CA GLU A 90 11.37 10.40 0.40
C GLU A 90 12.15 11.29 1.36
N GLN A 91 11.46 12.03 2.25
CA GLN A 91 12.12 12.86 3.26
C GLN A 91 12.95 12.04 4.25
N LEU A 92 12.43 10.90 4.70
CA LEU A 92 13.15 10.02 5.61
C LEU A 92 14.36 9.38 4.93
N MET A 93 14.21 8.91 3.69
CA MET A 93 15.33 8.38 2.90
C MET A 93 16.40 9.45 2.67
N ALA A 94 16.02 10.68 2.33
CA ALA A 94 16.97 11.78 2.19
C ALA A 94 17.70 12.09 3.50
N ARG A 95 17.01 12.03 4.65
CA ARG A 95 17.63 12.22 5.97
C ARG A 95 18.59 11.10 6.32
N VAL A 96 18.23 9.85 6.05
CA VAL A 96 19.10 8.68 6.23
C VAL A 96 20.34 8.83 5.36
N GLN A 97 20.16 9.12 4.07
CA GLN A 97 21.28 9.34 3.15
C GLN A 97 22.16 10.52 3.56
N ALA A 98 21.60 11.60 4.12
CA ALA A 98 22.40 12.71 4.63
C ALA A 98 23.22 12.33 5.87
N LEU A 99 22.70 11.46 6.74
CA LEU A 99 23.42 10.96 7.92
C LEU A 99 24.47 9.91 7.55
N GLU A 100 24.16 9.01 6.62
CA GLU A 100 25.06 7.96 6.13
C GLU A 100 26.14 8.52 5.19
N GLY A 101 25.76 9.47 4.33
CA GLY A 101 26.66 10.20 3.44
C GLY A 101 27.47 11.27 4.15
N SER A 102 27.07 11.68 5.36
CA SER A 102 27.93 12.35 6.30
C SER A 102 28.89 11.33 6.91
N THR A 103 29.79 10.81 6.07
CA THR A 103 31.03 10.20 6.53
C THR A 103 31.63 11.16 7.54
N VAL A 104 31.65 10.75 8.81
CA VAL A 104 32.47 11.39 9.84
C VAL A 104 33.83 11.61 9.18
N PRO A 105 34.32 12.85 9.02
CA PRO A 105 35.69 13.00 8.58
C PRO A 105 36.51 12.21 9.58
N ALA A 106 37.21 11.18 9.11
CA ALA A 106 38.15 10.38 9.90
C ALA A 106 39.37 11.22 10.34
N GLU A 107 39.26 12.54 10.25
CA GLU A 107 40.24 13.52 10.62
C GLU A 107 39.63 14.36 11.75
N PRO A 108 40.18 14.30 12.97
CA PRO A 108 39.74 15.18 14.04
C PRO A 108 39.88 16.64 13.56
N PRO A 109 38.91 17.53 13.89
CA PRO A 109 39.02 18.93 13.51
C PRO A 109 40.33 19.46 14.07
N LEU A 110 41.28 19.78 13.17
CA LEU A 110 42.57 20.36 13.52
C LEU A 110 42.35 21.76 14.05
N PHE A 111 41.99 21.86 15.32
CA PHE A 111 42.01 23.10 16.05
C PHE A 111 43.49 23.51 16.22
N ASN A 112 43.88 24.58 15.52
CA ASN A 112 45.14 25.31 15.72
C ASN A 112 46.46 24.54 15.55
N GLY A 113 46.62 23.75 14.47
CA GLY A 113 47.96 23.34 13.99
C GLY A 113 48.77 22.46 14.95
N ARG A 114 48.15 21.91 16.00
CA ARG A 114 48.78 20.98 16.93
C ARG A 114 48.23 19.60 16.60
N LYS A 115 49.09 18.72 16.08
CA LYS A 115 48.77 17.32 15.79
C LYS A 115 48.03 16.72 16.99
N ALA A 116 46.78 16.31 16.81
CA ALA A 116 46.02 15.62 17.84
C ALA A 116 46.82 14.35 18.18
N ARG A 117 47.47 14.31 19.36
CA ARG A 117 47.95 13.04 19.89
C ARG A 117 46.70 12.17 20.01
N ALA A 118 46.76 10.95 19.50
CA ALA A 118 45.80 9.92 19.85
C ALA A 118 45.89 9.72 21.38
N VAL A 119 45.07 10.45 22.13
CA VAL A 119 44.91 10.24 23.55
C VAL A 119 44.09 8.96 23.67
N ALA A 120 44.64 7.97 24.36
CA ALA A 120 43.90 6.74 24.65
C ALA A 120 42.55 7.11 25.31
N PRO A 121 41.46 6.39 25.01
CA PRO A 121 40.17 6.61 25.66
C PRO A 121 40.36 6.67 27.19
N ARG A 122 39.80 7.71 27.83
CA ARG A 122 39.88 7.86 29.29
C ARG A 122 39.01 6.80 29.92
N LEU A 123 39.58 6.00 30.82
CA LEU A 123 38.85 5.00 31.60
C LEU A 123 38.07 5.73 32.70
N PHE A 124 36.82 5.36 32.93
CA PHE A 124 35.99 5.92 34.00
C PHE A 124 35.19 4.78 34.62
N CYS A 125 35.19 4.71 35.95
CA CYS A 125 34.42 3.71 36.67
C CYS A 125 33.16 4.35 37.26
N ASP A 126 31.99 3.98 36.74
CA ASP A 126 30.69 4.47 37.21
C ASP A 126 30.34 3.97 38.64
N ILE A 127 31.07 2.96 39.15
CA ILE A 127 30.81 2.35 40.47
C ILE A 127 31.49 3.14 41.60
N CYS A 128 32.60 3.81 41.33
CA CYS A 128 33.34 4.57 42.34
C CYS A 128 33.73 5.99 41.93
N ASP A 129 33.23 6.46 40.78
CA ASP A 129 33.37 7.82 40.27
C ASP A 129 34.83 8.29 40.13
N VAL A 130 35.75 7.36 39.81
CA VAL A 130 37.17 7.68 39.57
C VAL A 130 37.52 7.63 38.10
N PHE A 131 38.33 8.58 37.67
CA PHE A 131 38.89 8.65 36.32
C PHE A 131 40.27 7.99 36.26
N ASP A 132 40.56 7.41 35.10
CA ASP A 132 41.86 6.91 34.65
C ASP A 132 42.51 5.81 35.53
N ALA A 133 41.79 5.27 36.53
CA ALA A 133 42.29 4.23 37.43
C ALA A 133 41.93 2.81 36.95
N HIS A 134 40.65 2.57 36.67
CA HIS A 134 40.10 1.31 36.14
C HIS A 134 38.80 1.61 35.39
N ASP A 135 38.37 0.68 34.54
CA ASP A 135 37.02 0.72 33.94
C ASP A 135 36.01 0.08 34.91
N THR A 136 34.72 0.25 34.65
CA THR A 136 33.63 -0.27 35.48
C THR A 136 33.80 -1.76 35.81
N GLU A 137 34.20 -2.60 34.84
CA GLU A 137 34.35 -4.06 35.01
C GLU A 137 35.49 -4.49 35.96
N ASP A 138 36.51 -3.65 36.15
CA ASP A 138 37.67 -3.94 36.99
C ASP A 138 37.53 -3.30 38.39
N CYS A 139 36.33 -2.85 38.76
CA CYS A 139 36.13 -2.16 40.02
C CYS A 139 36.33 -3.10 41.22
N PRO A 140 37.26 -2.80 42.14
CA PRO A 140 37.45 -3.64 43.34
C PRO A 140 36.22 -3.65 44.25
N ARG A 141 35.30 -2.68 44.09
CA ARG A 141 33.99 -2.70 44.76
C ARG A 141 33.03 -3.73 44.16
N GLN A 142 33.22 -4.11 42.91
CA GLN A 142 32.42 -5.11 42.21
C GLN A 142 32.81 -6.54 42.63
N SER A 143 34.06 -6.76 43.02
CA SER A 143 34.60 -8.07 43.48
C SER A 143 34.56 -8.28 44.99
N VAL A 144 33.99 -7.33 45.76
CA VAL A 144 33.54 -7.64 47.11
C VAL A 144 32.29 -8.51 46.97
N GLU A 145 32.50 -9.81 46.76
CA GLU A 145 31.48 -10.79 47.18
C GLU A 145 31.12 -10.44 48.62
N PRO A 146 29.83 -10.19 48.93
CA PRO A 146 29.45 -10.01 50.31
C PRO A 146 29.74 -11.32 51.02
N ASP A 147 30.78 -11.34 51.85
CA ASP A 147 30.97 -12.36 52.87
C ASP A 147 29.73 -12.31 53.77
N VAL A 148 28.77 -13.18 53.43
CA VAL A 148 27.52 -13.53 54.11
C VAL A 148 26.73 -12.34 54.72
N PRO A 149 25.64 -11.86 54.09
CA PRO A 149 24.69 -11.02 54.82
C PRO A 149 23.94 -11.87 55.86
N PRO A 150 23.67 -11.37 57.08
CA PRO A 150 22.69 -12.01 57.94
C PRO A 150 21.35 -11.97 57.20
N SER A 151 20.84 -13.16 56.83
CA SER A 151 19.57 -13.35 56.13
C SER A 151 18.42 -12.64 56.86
N SER A 152 18.15 -11.39 56.51
CA SER A 152 16.84 -10.79 56.68
C SER A 152 16.07 -11.04 55.39
N LYS A 153 15.32 -12.14 55.37
CA LYS A 153 14.36 -12.46 54.30
C LYS A 153 13.32 -11.33 54.27
N LYS A 154 13.57 -10.27 53.50
CA LYS A 154 12.53 -9.31 53.16
C LYS A 154 11.60 -10.04 52.20
N VAL A 155 10.42 -10.39 52.69
CA VAL A 155 9.34 -10.97 51.87
C VAL A 155 9.08 -9.99 50.73
N PRO A 156 9.13 -10.44 49.47
CA PRO A 156 8.76 -9.60 48.34
C PRO A 156 7.35 -9.03 48.57
N PRO A 157 7.11 -7.74 48.30
CA PRO A 157 5.77 -7.19 48.42
C PRO A 157 4.80 -8.00 47.55
N PRO A 158 3.55 -8.20 48.00
CA PRO A 158 2.57 -8.95 47.24
C PRO A 158 2.39 -8.34 45.84
N PRO A 159 2.14 -9.17 44.82
CA PRO A 159 1.93 -8.70 43.46
C PRO A 159 0.77 -7.70 43.42
N ARG A 160 0.95 -6.59 42.71
CA ARG A 160 -0.11 -5.59 42.53
C ARG A 160 -1.22 -6.19 41.66
N PRO A 161 -2.50 -6.05 42.05
CA PRO A 161 -3.61 -6.50 41.22
C PRO A 161 -3.65 -5.71 39.92
N TYR A 162 -3.76 -6.43 38.80
CA TYR A 162 -3.83 -5.92 37.44
C TYR A 162 -5.07 -6.50 36.77
N CYS A 163 -5.78 -5.67 36.01
CA CYS A 163 -6.96 -6.07 35.27
C CYS A 163 -6.64 -6.16 33.79
N GLU A 164 -6.90 -7.32 33.19
CA GLU A 164 -6.68 -7.54 31.75
C GLU A 164 -7.81 -6.97 30.88
N ILE A 165 -8.98 -6.65 31.47
CA ILE A 165 -10.13 -6.08 30.73
C ILE A 165 -9.93 -4.59 30.45
N CYS A 166 -9.43 -3.83 31.44
CA CYS A 166 -9.24 -2.38 31.33
C CYS A 166 -7.76 -1.95 31.32
N GLU A 167 -6.83 -2.91 31.35
CA GLU A 167 -5.37 -2.71 31.29
C GLU A 167 -4.79 -1.77 32.36
N VAL A 168 -5.45 -1.65 33.52
CA VAL A 168 -4.97 -0.82 34.65
C VAL A 168 -4.61 -1.63 35.90
N PHE A 169 -3.73 -1.06 36.72
CA PHE A 169 -3.45 -1.54 38.07
C PHE A 169 -4.47 -1.01 39.07
N GLY A 170 -4.97 -1.86 39.96
CA GLY A 170 -5.86 -1.45 41.05
C GLY A 170 -6.96 -2.45 41.40
N HIS A 171 -7.31 -3.35 40.50
CA HIS A 171 -8.25 -4.45 40.71
C HIS A 171 -7.84 -5.66 39.84
N THR A 172 -8.37 -6.84 40.14
CA THR A 172 -8.21 -8.04 39.31
C THR A 172 -9.29 -8.09 38.25
N THR A 173 -9.07 -8.86 37.18
CA THR A 173 -10.04 -9.09 36.11
C THR A 173 -11.42 -9.53 36.63
N GLU A 174 -11.48 -10.30 37.72
CA GLU A 174 -12.73 -10.78 38.34
C GLU A 174 -13.56 -9.67 39.03
N ASN A 175 -12.93 -8.53 39.32
CA ASN A 175 -13.54 -7.38 40.00
C ASN A 175 -13.65 -6.16 39.07
N CYS A 176 -13.56 -6.37 37.76
CA CYS A 176 -13.72 -5.31 36.77
C CYS A 176 -15.20 -4.94 36.64
N ASP A 177 -15.52 -3.66 36.77
CA ASP A 177 -16.84 -3.13 36.44
C ASP A 177 -16.84 -2.76 34.96
N GLU A 178 -17.49 -3.59 34.14
CA GLU A 178 -17.48 -3.49 32.67
C GLU A 178 -18.31 -2.28 32.16
N GLU A 179 -19.07 -1.59 33.02
CA GLU A 179 -19.94 -0.46 32.65
C GLU A 179 -19.23 0.89 32.44
N GLU A 180 -17.93 1.02 32.72
CA GLU A 180 -17.14 2.23 32.43
C GLU A 180 -16.17 2.08 31.24
N THR A 181 -16.62 1.50 30.14
CA THR A 181 -15.90 1.57 28.85
C THR A 181 -16.45 2.71 27.99
N PHE A 182 -15.63 3.75 27.80
CA PHE A 182 -15.78 4.79 26.78
C PHE A 182 -14.99 4.42 25.51
#